data_AF-A0A1G6Q770-F1
#
_entry.id   AF-A0A1G6Q770-F1
#
_cell.length_a   1.000
_cell.length_b   1.000
_cell.length_c   1.000
_cell.angle_alpha   90.00
_cell.angle_beta   90.00
_cell.angle_gamma   90.00
#
_symmetry.space_group_name_H-M   'P 1'
#
loop_
_entity.id
_entity.type
_entity.pdbx_description
1 polymer ?
#
loop_
_entity_poly.entity_id
_entity_poly.type
_entity_poly.pdbx_seq_one_letter_code
_entity_poly.pdbx_strand_id
1 'polypeptide(L)'
;MPTPSMEDYLENIYKLIEQKGYARVSDIAEALEVHPSSVTKMVQKLDQSKYLVYEKYRGLVLTPKGRKIGKRLLDRHTLLEEFLRIIGVDEERIYDDVEGIEHHLSWDSITNIEYLVEYFQKNPDRLEEFLALKEAEEVEDVNS
;
A
#
# COMPACT_ATOMS: atom_id res chain seq x y z
N MET A 1 13.79 8.24 -8.59
CA MET A 1 12.65 7.47 -8.05
C MET A 1 11.45 8.39 -7.95
N PRO A 2 10.20 7.88 -8.01
CA PRO A 2 9.03 8.69 -7.64
C PRO A 2 9.17 9.20 -6.20
N THR A 3 8.56 10.35 -5.90
CA THR A 3 8.37 10.81 -4.51
C THR A 3 7.23 10.01 -3.85
N PRO A 4 7.08 9.97 -2.51
CA PRO A 4 5.95 9.32 -1.84
C PRO A 4 4.60 9.70 -2.47
N SER A 5 4.30 11.00 -2.58
CA SER A 5 3.07 11.46 -3.26
C SER A 5 2.91 11.02 -4.74
N MET A 6 4.00 10.69 -5.45
CA MET A 6 3.87 10.11 -6.80
C MET A 6 3.59 8.60 -6.74
N GLU A 7 4.06 7.92 -5.70
CA GLU A 7 3.76 6.52 -5.41
C GLU A 7 2.26 6.35 -5.13
N ASP A 8 1.69 7.12 -4.20
CA ASP A 8 0.27 7.01 -3.81
C ASP A 8 -0.67 7.14 -5.02
N TYR A 9 -0.33 8.06 -5.92
CA TYR A 9 -1.06 8.25 -7.17
C TYR A 9 -0.90 7.07 -8.13
N LEU A 10 0.32 6.53 -8.28
CA LEU A 10 0.55 5.39 -9.17
C LEU A 10 -0.13 4.13 -8.66
N GLU A 11 -0.12 3.92 -7.35
CA GLU A 11 -0.83 2.85 -6.69
C GLU A 11 -2.34 2.99 -6.87
N ASN A 12 -2.92 4.14 -6.52
CA ASN A 12 -4.36 4.34 -6.64
C ASN A 12 -4.85 4.27 -8.09
N ILE A 13 -4.09 4.82 -9.04
CA ILE A 13 -4.39 4.67 -10.48
C ILE A 13 -4.36 3.20 -10.88
N TYR A 14 -3.35 2.44 -10.43
CA TYR A 14 -3.24 1.02 -10.72
C TYR A 14 -4.43 0.24 -10.12
N LYS A 15 -4.72 0.44 -8.82
CA LYS A 15 -5.84 -0.16 -8.09
C LYS A 15 -7.19 0.09 -8.79
N LEU A 16 -7.46 1.35 -9.18
CA LEU A 16 -8.68 1.72 -9.91
C LEU A 16 -8.77 1.04 -11.29
N ILE A 17 -7.67 0.97 -12.03
CA ILE A 17 -7.63 0.29 -13.35
C ILE A 17 -7.88 -1.20 -13.20
N GLU A 18 -7.29 -1.86 -12.20
CA GLU A 18 -7.51 -3.30 -11.98
C GLU A 18 -8.95 -3.60 -11.52
N GLN A 19 -9.57 -2.70 -10.75
CA GLN A 19 -10.95 -2.88 -10.26
C GLN A 19 -12.03 -2.55 -11.30
N LYS A 20 -11.88 -1.45 -12.03
CA LYS A 20 -12.93 -0.87 -12.90
C LYS A 20 -12.57 -0.86 -14.39
N GLY A 21 -11.33 -1.21 -14.74
CA GLY A 21 -10.79 -1.13 -16.11
C GLY A 21 -10.32 0.26 -16.55
N TYR A 22 -10.54 1.30 -15.73
CA TYR A 22 -10.15 2.68 -16.02
C TYR A 22 -9.93 3.48 -14.72
N ALA A 23 -9.21 4.59 -14.81
CA ALA A 23 -9.09 5.58 -13.74
C ALA A 23 -9.49 6.97 -14.23
N ARG A 24 -10.37 7.66 -13.50
CA ARG A 24 -10.73 9.07 -13.77
C ARG A 24 -10.13 9.99 -12.72
N VAL A 25 -9.94 11.25 -13.09
CA VAL A 25 -9.47 12.31 -12.18
C VAL A 25 -10.37 12.44 -10.95
N SER A 26 -11.69 12.30 -11.10
CA SER A 26 -12.65 12.31 -9.99
C SER A 26 -12.41 11.17 -9.01
N ASP A 27 -12.20 9.96 -9.53
CA ASP A 27 -12.05 8.75 -8.72
C ASP A 27 -10.74 8.79 -7.93
N ILE A 28 -9.68 9.33 -8.54
CA ILE A 28 -8.38 9.54 -7.87
C ILE A 28 -8.47 10.64 -6.82
N ALA A 29 -9.21 11.71 -7.10
CA ALA A 29 -9.40 12.82 -6.16
C ALA A 29 -10.16 12.37 -4.91
N GLU A 30 -11.19 11.54 -5.08
CA GLU A 30 -11.95 10.94 -4.00
C GLU A 30 -11.09 9.97 -3.19
N ALA A 31 -10.39 9.04 -3.85
CA ALA A 31 -9.57 8.03 -3.18
C ALA A 31 -8.42 8.62 -2.36
N LEU A 32 -7.84 9.74 -2.80
CA LEU A 32 -6.73 10.40 -2.10
C LEU A 32 -7.18 11.61 -1.26
N GLU A 33 -8.48 11.87 -1.16
CA GLU A 33 -9.06 13.01 -0.44
C GLU A 33 -8.44 14.38 -0.83
N VAL A 34 -8.15 14.57 -2.12
CA VAL A 34 -7.52 15.78 -2.66
C VAL A 34 -8.39 16.48 -3.70
N HIS A 35 -8.15 17.78 -3.91
CA HIS A 35 -8.89 18.52 -4.92
C HIS A 35 -8.56 18.03 -6.36
N PRO A 36 -9.53 17.93 -7.29
CA PRO A 36 -9.29 17.48 -8.67
C PRO A 36 -8.21 18.26 -9.45
N SER A 37 -8.01 19.53 -9.10
CA SER A 37 -6.93 20.36 -9.67
C SER A 37 -5.53 19.89 -9.24
N SER A 38 -5.39 19.36 -8.02
CA SER A 38 -4.16 18.73 -7.53
C SER A 38 -3.87 17.44 -8.30
N VAL A 39 -4.91 16.63 -8.53
CA VAL A 39 -4.79 15.40 -9.34
C VAL A 39 -4.31 15.71 -10.74
N THR A 40 -4.91 16.69 -11.41
CA THR A 40 -4.52 17.09 -12.76
C THR A 40 -3.04 17.51 -12.82
N LYS A 41 -2.57 18.27 -11.83
CA LYS A 41 -1.15 18.66 -11.74
C LYS A 41 -0.23 17.45 -11.54
N MET A 42 -0.62 16.50 -10.69
CA MET A 42 0.18 15.31 -10.42
C MET A 42 0.23 14.37 -11.64
N VAL A 43 -0.91 14.16 -12.30
CA VAL A 43 -1.01 13.41 -13.56
C VAL A 43 -0.04 13.97 -14.61
N GLN A 44 0.01 15.29 -14.78
CA GLN A 44 0.95 15.92 -15.72
C GLN A 44 2.41 15.65 -15.36
N LYS A 45 2.76 15.64 -14.08
CA LYS A 45 4.12 15.28 -13.61
C LYS A 45 4.45 13.81 -13.87
N LEU A 46 3.48 12.91 -13.66
CA LEU A 46 3.63 11.48 -13.91
C LEU A 46 3.79 11.18 -15.41
N ASP A 47 3.08 11.92 -16.26
CA ASP A 47 3.23 11.88 -17.72
C ASP A 47 4.63 12.31 -18.16
N GLN A 48 5.09 13.48 -17.71
CA GLN A 48 6.46 13.97 -17.95
C GLN A 48 7.53 12.98 -17.49
N SER A 49 7.25 12.23 -16.42
CA SER A 49 8.13 11.20 -15.86
C SER A 49 7.98 9.82 -16.53
N LYS A 50 7.14 9.72 -17.58
CA LYS A 50 6.85 8.53 -18.39
C LYS A 50 6.21 7.37 -17.63
N TYR A 51 5.51 7.64 -16.54
CA TYR A 51 4.77 6.61 -15.79
C TYR A 51 3.37 6.37 -16.35
N LEU A 52 2.76 7.40 -16.93
CA LEU A 52 1.47 7.29 -17.60
C LEU A 52 1.46 8.15 -18.85
N VAL A 53 0.42 7.98 -19.66
CA VAL A 53 0.08 8.87 -20.75
C VAL A 53 -1.26 9.51 -20.41
N TYR A 54 -1.31 10.83 -20.42
CA TYR A 54 -2.54 11.59 -20.21
C TYR A 54 -2.97 12.25 -21.51
N GLU A 55 -4.02 11.73 -22.13
CA GLU A 55 -4.65 12.35 -23.29
C GLU A 55 -5.97 12.99 -22.88
N LYS A 56 -6.06 14.31 -23.09
CA LYS A 56 -7.29 15.07 -22.87
C LYS A 56 -8.44 14.37 -23.62
N TYR A 57 -9.50 14.00 -22.91
CA TYR A 57 -10.67 13.21 -23.35
C TYR A 57 -10.50 11.69 -23.49
N ARG A 58 -9.28 11.16 -23.53
CA ARG A 58 -9.03 9.71 -23.63
C ARG A 58 -8.63 9.07 -22.29
N GLY A 59 -8.39 9.89 -21.27
CA GLY A 59 -8.19 9.43 -19.90
C GLY A 59 -6.72 9.16 -19.59
N LEU A 60 -6.52 8.28 -18.63
CA LEU A 60 -5.22 7.96 -18.04
C LEU A 60 -4.85 6.52 -18.36
N VAL A 61 -3.69 6.31 -18.97
CA VAL A 61 -3.18 4.97 -19.27
C VAL A 61 -1.79 4.83 -18.66
N LEU A 62 -1.60 3.85 -17.78
CA LEU A 62 -0.27 3.52 -17.25
C LEU A 62 0.62 2.98 -18.37
N THR A 63 1.85 3.49 -18.45
CA THR A 63 2.89 2.87 -19.29
C THR A 63 3.33 1.54 -18.67
N PRO A 64 4.07 0.67 -19.37
CA PRO A 64 4.65 -0.52 -18.75
C PRO A 64 5.48 -0.22 -17.50
N LYS A 65 6.17 0.93 -17.49
CA LYS A 65 6.94 1.42 -16.34
C LYS A 65 6.01 1.79 -15.17
N GLY A 66 4.96 2.56 -15.41
CA GLY A 66 3.99 2.94 -14.38
C GLY A 66 3.23 1.74 -13.83
N ARG A 67 2.82 0.81 -14.70
CA ARG A 67 2.16 -0.44 -14.29
C ARG A 67 3.04 -1.29 -13.39
N LYS A 68 4.32 -1.45 -13.73
CA LYS A 68 5.27 -2.20 -12.89
C LYS A 68 5.42 -1.58 -11.50
N ILE A 69 5.47 -0.25 -11.43
CA ILE A 69 5.61 0.45 -10.15
C ILE A 69 4.30 0.40 -9.36
N GLY A 70 3.16 0.73 -9.99
CA GLY A 70 1.85 0.69 -9.34
C GLY A 70 1.53 -0.69 -8.77
N LYS A 71 1.83 -1.77 -9.51
CA LYS A 71 1.71 -3.14 -8.97
C LYS A 71 2.59 -3.34 -7.73
N ARG A 72 3.86 -2.96 -7.82
CA ARG A 72 4.82 -3.15 -6.71
C ARG A 72 4.42 -2.39 -5.45
N LEU A 73 3.84 -1.20 -5.61
CA LEU A 73 3.34 -0.39 -4.49
C LEU A 73 2.12 -1.05 -3.86
N LEU A 74 1.15 -1.48 -4.67
CA LEU A 74 -0.01 -2.22 -4.18
C LEU A 74 0.40 -3.52 -3.47
N ASP A 75 1.35 -4.28 -4.03
CA ASP A 75 1.88 -5.49 -3.40
C ASP A 75 2.52 -5.18 -2.04
N ARG A 76 3.26 -4.05 -1.92
CA ARG A 76 3.85 -3.59 -0.66
C ARG A 76 2.75 -3.26 0.37
N HIS A 77 1.74 -2.51 -0.04
CA HIS A 77 0.62 -2.13 0.82
C HIS A 77 -0.09 -3.37 1.37
N THR A 78 -0.47 -4.31 0.50
CA THR A 78 -1.12 -5.57 0.89
C THR A 78 -0.25 -6.44 1.80
N LEU A 79 1.06 -6.51 1.53
CA LEU A 79 1.99 -7.25 2.39
C LEU A 79 2.06 -6.64 3.80
N LEU A 80 2.10 -5.31 3.90
CA LEU A 80 2.14 -4.62 5.19
C LEU A 80 0.82 -4.76 5.95
N GLU A 81 -0.33 -4.68 5.28
CA GLU A 81 -1.64 -4.98 5.89
C GLU A 81 -1.68 -6.39 6.47
N GLU A 82 -1.19 -7.37 5.70
CA GLU A 82 -1.13 -8.76 6.15
C GLU A 82 -0.18 -8.93 7.33
N PHE A 83 1.00 -8.33 7.25
CA PHE A 83 1.97 -8.37 8.34
C PHE A 83 1.42 -7.78 9.64
N LEU A 84 0.81 -6.58 9.58
CA LEU A 84 0.24 -5.93 10.77
C LEU A 84 -0.91 -6.76 11.36
N ARG A 85 -1.72 -7.40 10.52
CA ARG A 85 -2.76 -8.33 10.97
C ARG A 85 -2.18 -9.57 11.65
N ILE A 86 -1.13 -10.15 11.09
CA ILE A 86 -0.44 -11.33 11.65
C ILE A 86 0.13 -11.03 13.04
N ILE A 87 0.74 -9.85 13.24
CA ILE A 87 1.29 -9.48 14.55
C ILE A 87 0.20 -9.01 15.55
N GLY A 88 -1.07 -9.02 15.13
CA GLY A 88 -2.22 -8.71 15.96
C GLY A 88 -2.38 -7.22 16.26
N VAL A 89 -2.16 -6.36 15.27
CA VAL A 89 -2.62 -4.96 15.32
C VAL A 89 -4.14 -4.92 15.15
N ASP A 90 -4.80 -4.03 15.89
CA ASP A 90 -6.24 -3.79 15.76
C ASP A 90 -6.63 -3.46 14.32
N GLU A 91 -7.64 -4.14 13.77
CA GLU A 91 -8.05 -3.99 12.36
C GLU A 91 -8.38 -2.54 11.99
N GLU A 92 -8.90 -1.75 12.95
CA GLU A 92 -9.21 -0.32 12.76
C GLU A 92 -7.97 0.56 12.58
N ARG A 93 -6.78 0.11 13.01
CA ARG A 93 -5.52 0.86 12.92
C ARG A 93 -4.66 0.47 11.73
N ILE A 94 -4.85 -0.75 11.20
CA ILE A 94 -3.98 -1.32 10.17
C ILE A 94 -3.83 -0.37 8.99
N TYR A 95 -4.92 0.19 8.48
CA TYR A 95 -4.86 1.09 7.33
C TYR A 95 -3.97 2.31 7.58
N ASP A 96 -4.22 3.03 8.68
CA ASP A 96 -3.46 4.24 9.04
C ASP A 96 -1.99 3.92 9.33
N ASP A 97 -1.70 2.78 9.97
CA ASP A 97 -0.34 2.34 10.26
C ASP A 97 0.41 1.96 8.97
N VAL A 98 -0.23 1.27 8.02
CA VAL A 98 0.37 0.94 6.72
C VAL A 98 0.74 2.22 5.96
N GLU A 99 -0.21 3.14 5.79
CA GLU A 99 0.02 4.45 5.14
C GLU A 99 1.17 5.21 5.82
N GLY A 100 1.27 5.13 7.14
CA GLY A 100 2.33 5.74 7.93
C GLY A 100 3.73 5.16 7.67
N ILE A 101 3.85 3.85 7.43
CA ILE A 101 5.16 3.17 7.35
C ILE A 101 5.62 2.88 5.92
N GLU A 102 4.71 2.75 4.95
CA GLU A 102 5.02 2.14 3.66
C GLU A 102 6.05 2.93 2.82
N HIS A 103 6.11 4.25 2.99
CA HIS A 103 7.11 5.11 2.33
C HIS A 103 8.38 5.33 3.15
N HIS A 104 8.41 4.86 4.40
CA HIS A 104 9.52 5.05 5.34
C HIS A 104 10.38 3.80 5.50
N LEU A 105 9.94 2.67 4.96
CA LEU A 105 10.69 1.43 4.96
C LEU A 105 11.53 1.26 3.71
N SER A 106 12.75 0.73 3.90
CA SER A 106 13.59 0.31 2.79
C SER A 106 13.01 -0.94 2.11
N TRP A 107 13.32 -1.14 0.84
CA TRP A 107 12.94 -2.38 0.15
C TRP A 107 13.57 -3.64 0.77
N ASP A 108 14.70 -3.51 1.46
CA ASP A 108 15.31 -4.61 2.22
C ASP A 108 14.43 -4.99 3.43
N SER A 109 13.92 -4.00 4.15
CA SER A 109 12.96 -4.21 5.25
C SER A 109 11.68 -4.89 4.74
N ILE A 110 11.11 -4.40 3.64
CA ILE A 110 9.92 -5.00 3.02
C ILE A 110 10.17 -6.48 2.64
N THR A 111 11.33 -6.79 2.08
CA THR A 111 11.68 -8.17 1.70
C THR A 111 11.79 -9.09 2.93
N ASN A 112 12.36 -8.59 4.04
CA ASN A 112 12.43 -9.37 5.28
C ASN A 112 11.04 -9.56 5.92
N ILE A 113 10.15 -8.57 5.82
CA ILE A 113 8.74 -8.71 6.23
C ILE A 113 8.04 -9.78 5.39
N GLU A 114 8.26 -9.81 4.08
CA GLU A 114 7.72 -10.86 3.18
C GLU A 114 8.11 -12.27 3.66
N TYR A 115 9.40 -12.49 3.96
CA TYR A 115 9.85 -13.77 4.51
C TYR A 115 9.22 -14.10 5.87
N LEU A 116 8.97 -13.10 6.72
CA LEU A 116 8.34 -13.30 8.01
C LEU A 116 6.86 -13.67 7.88
N VAL A 117 6.13 -13.00 6.98
CA VAL A 117 4.74 -13.34 6.64
C VAL A 117 4.68 -14.77 6.10
N GLU A 118 5.54 -15.14 5.15
CA GLU A 118 5.63 -16.51 4.65
C GLU A 118 5.96 -17.53 5.75
N TYR A 119 6.81 -17.16 6.70
CA TYR A 119 7.21 -18.02 7.82
C TYR A 119 6.01 -18.39 8.71
N PHE A 120 5.14 -17.43 9.00
CA PHE A 120 3.91 -17.66 9.76
C PHE A 120 2.86 -18.43 8.94
N GLN A 121 2.65 -18.06 7.66
CA GLN A 121 1.69 -18.75 6.79
C GLN A 121 2.03 -20.23 6.56
N LYS A 122 3.32 -20.59 6.49
CA LYS A 122 3.76 -21.97 6.26
C LYS A 122 3.51 -22.92 7.44
N ASN A 123 3.35 -22.39 8.65
CA ASN A 123 3.03 -23.21 9.82
C ASN A 123 2.17 -22.42 10.82
N PRO A 124 0.84 -22.66 10.85
CA PRO A 124 -0.09 -22.00 11.76
C PRO A 124 0.28 -22.12 13.24
N ASP A 125 0.92 -23.22 13.66
CA ASP A 125 1.35 -23.42 15.06
C ASP A 125 2.28 -22.28 15.52
N ARG A 126 3.09 -21.71 14.62
CA ARG A 126 3.98 -20.58 14.93
C ARG A 126 3.22 -19.31 15.24
N LEU A 127 2.10 -19.10 14.55
CA LEU A 127 1.23 -17.96 14.81
C LEU A 127 0.52 -18.13 16.15
N GLU A 128 0.04 -19.33 16.46
CA GLU A 128 -0.54 -19.64 17.77
C GLU A 128 0.47 -19.42 18.91
N GLU A 129 1.71 -19.90 18.75
CA GLU A 129 2.80 -19.66 19.71
C GLU A 129 3.07 -18.16 19.88
N PHE A 130 3.11 -17.39 18.79
CA PHE A 130 3.34 -15.95 18.84
C PHE A 130 2.19 -15.19 19.54
N LEU A 131 0.94 -15.54 19.25
CA LEU A 131 -0.22 -14.91 19.90
C LEU A 131 -0.29 -15.26 21.39
N ALA A 132 0.01 -16.51 21.75
CA ALA A 132 0.05 -16.94 23.15
C ALA A 132 1.10 -16.16 23.98
N LEU A 133 2.23 -15.78 23.38
CA LEU A 133 3.21 -14.91 24.04
C LEU A 133 2.63 -13.54 24.41
N LYS A 134 1.84 -12.92 23.51
CA LYS A 134 1.20 -11.62 23.76
C LYS A 134 0.17 -11.71 24.88
N GLU A 135 -0.66 -12.75 24.88
CA GLU A 135 -1.67 -12.96 25.91
C GLU A 135 -1.04 -13.19 27.29
N ALA A 136 0.10 -13.88 27.35
CA ALA A 136 0.82 -14.11 28.61
C ALA A 136 1.39 -12.80 29.20
N GLU A 137 1.92 -11.90 28.37
CA GLU A 137 2.45 -10.60 28.82
C GLU A 137 1.33 -9.64 29.26
N GLU A 138 0.19 -9.59 28.56
CA GLU A 138 -0.95 -8.74 28.94
C GLU A 138 -1.57 -9.12 30.31
N VAL A 139 -1.53 -10.41 30.67
CA VAL A 139 -2.04 -10.90 31.97
C VAL A 139 -1.11 -10.52 33.13
N GLU A 140 0.20 -10.40 32.91
CA GLU A 140 1.14 -9.94 33.94
C GLU A 140 1.02 -8.43 34.22
N ASP A 141 0.76 -7.63 33.18
CA ASP A 141 0.56 -6.17 33.29
C ASP A 141 -0.77 -5.78 33.97
N VAL A 142 -1.84 -6.58 33.83
CA VAL A 142 -3.13 -6.32 34.50
C VAL A 142 -3.11 -6.72 35.99
N ASN A 143 -2.19 -7.61 36.38
CA ASN A 143 -2.07 -8.11 37.76
C ASN A 143 -0.96 -7.42 38.58
N SER A 144 -0.29 -6.41 38.04
CA SER A 144 0.72 -5.56 38.71
C SER A 144 0.19 -4.15 38.99
#